data_AF-A0A1F7X3X6-F1
#
_entry.id   AF-A0A1F7X3X6-F1
#
_cell.length_a   1.000
_cell.length_b   1.000
_cell.length_c   1.000
_cell.angle_alpha   90.00
_cell.angle_beta   90.00
_cell.angle_gamma   90.00
#
_symmetry.space_group_name_H-M   'P 1'
#
loop_
_entity.id
_entity.type
_entity.pdbx_description
1 polymer ?
#
loop_
_entity_poly.entity_id
_entity_poly.type
_entity_poly.pdbx_seq_one_letter_code
_entity_poly.pdbx_strand_id
1 'polypeptide(L)'
;MKKLLVLAILLRLLIMPFFFHPDIKTYHFQASFLRQGVVNIYPYLIDNREKLPLKEEFVYFPLTYFFLGGYQALVSPLLGENFTAWLSDATGRGVESPGIFRYLFVLKLPYLVLDIAIAYLLMGFFEKQEDKKKVFTIWLFNPFTLILLYFFSNVDIIPVFLVLASLLAMKKNKPLGASVLMGLAVGFKAYPVLFFPFLLAKMEKWSERITASLVFLATLAVIILPFWSPAFVASSFASGLTTRILEAGISISGGEKILVVPVALVGLYLFSWFRPKTALWKYYLSALLIVIPFIHFHIQWLLWIMPSFVILWAEENRYSWLLVLASVSAFAVPFLYNDKFMSVSLLTPISRWFGLIPAPFAIVQRLGDPYLIQGLIHSIFVGCSLGLIWKLLKGYKNEQT
;
A
#
# COMPACT_ATOMS: atom_id res chain seq x y z
N MET A 1 20.53 17.11 -8.07
CA MET A 1 19.24 16.40 -8.18
C MET A 1 19.08 15.68 -9.52
N LYS A 2 19.31 16.32 -10.67
CA LYS A 2 19.25 15.65 -12.00
C LYS A 2 20.04 14.33 -12.07
N LYS A 3 21.31 14.32 -11.66
CA LYS A 3 22.14 13.09 -11.61
C LYS A 3 21.53 11.99 -10.74
N LEU A 4 20.98 12.34 -9.58
CA LEU A 4 20.32 11.39 -8.67
C LEU A 4 19.08 10.79 -9.31
N LEU A 5 18.27 11.62 -9.98
CA LEU A 5 17.08 11.15 -10.70
C LEU A 5 17.44 10.20 -11.83
N VAL A 6 18.43 10.54 -12.66
CA VAL A 6 18.89 9.66 -13.75
C VAL A 6 19.38 8.33 -13.19
N LEU A 7 20.22 8.35 -12.16
CA LEU A 7 20.69 7.12 -11.51
C LEU A 7 19.54 6.29 -10.94
N ALA A 8 18.59 6.93 -10.27
CA ALA A 8 17.42 6.28 -9.69
C ALA A 8 16.54 5.63 -10.76
N ILE A 9 16.33 6.30 -11.91
CA ILE A 9 15.58 5.76 -13.05
C ILE A 9 16.32 4.56 -13.65
N LEU A 10 17.61 4.70 -13.93
CA LEU A 10 18.41 3.60 -14.50
C LEU A 10 18.38 2.37 -13.59
N LEU A 11 18.54 2.55 -12.28
CA LEU A 11 18.43 1.47 -11.31
C LEU A 11 17.08 0.74 -11.42
N ARG A 12 15.97 1.47 -11.53
CA ARG A 12 14.62 0.90 -11.61
C ARG A 12 14.40 0.18 -12.93
N LEU A 13 14.80 0.77 -14.05
CA LEU A 13 14.72 0.15 -15.37
C LEU A 13 15.51 -1.17 -15.43
N LEU A 14 16.65 -1.24 -14.72
CA LEU A 14 17.44 -2.46 -14.59
C LEU A 14 16.76 -3.52 -13.71
N ILE A 15 15.96 -3.14 -12.70
CA ILE A 15 15.32 -4.09 -11.77
C ILE A 15 13.97 -4.60 -12.30
N MET A 16 13.17 -3.72 -12.90
CA MET A 16 11.78 -3.97 -13.31
C MET A 16 11.53 -5.32 -14.02
N PRO A 17 12.34 -5.75 -15.01
CA PRO A 17 12.03 -6.95 -15.77
C PRO A 17 12.32 -8.26 -15.01
N PHE A 18 13.18 -8.25 -13.98
CA PHE A 18 13.76 -9.50 -13.45
C PHE A 18 13.07 -10.07 -12.21
N PHE A 19 12.21 -9.31 -11.55
CA PHE A 19 11.50 -9.76 -10.35
C PHE A 19 10.01 -9.95 -10.60
N PHE A 20 9.47 -11.08 -10.12
CA PHE A 20 8.08 -11.46 -10.33
C PHE A 20 7.41 -11.88 -9.02
N HIS A 21 6.34 -11.18 -8.68
CA HIS A 21 5.40 -11.61 -7.65
C HIS A 21 4.06 -11.96 -8.33
N PRO A 22 3.41 -13.09 -8.00
CA PRO A 22 2.20 -13.56 -8.70
C PRO A 22 1.06 -12.54 -8.75
N ASP A 23 0.91 -11.69 -7.73
CA ASP A 23 -0.12 -10.65 -7.70
C ASP A 23 -0.16 -9.80 -8.97
N ILE A 24 1.00 -9.47 -9.58
CA ILE A 24 1.03 -8.69 -10.83
C ILE A 24 0.22 -9.34 -11.93
N LYS A 25 0.27 -10.66 -12.01
CA LYS A 25 -0.53 -11.40 -12.95
C LYS A 25 -2.00 -11.38 -12.55
N THR A 26 -2.32 -11.61 -11.28
CA THR A 26 -3.69 -11.70 -10.78
C THR A 26 -4.49 -10.43 -11.03
N TYR A 27 -4.01 -9.27 -10.59
CA TYR A 27 -4.77 -8.03 -10.78
C TYR A 27 -4.80 -7.57 -12.24
N HIS A 28 -3.78 -7.90 -13.05
CA HIS A 28 -3.81 -7.61 -14.48
C HIS A 28 -4.74 -8.56 -15.26
N PHE A 29 -4.83 -9.82 -14.86
CA PHE A 29 -5.80 -10.78 -15.39
C PHE A 29 -7.22 -10.28 -15.13
N GLN A 30 -7.53 -9.93 -13.88
CA GLN A 30 -8.82 -9.35 -13.51
C GLN A 30 -9.10 -8.08 -14.33
N ALA A 31 -8.16 -7.14 -14.38
CA ALA A 31 -8.34 -5.90 -15.14
C ALA A 31 -8.42 -6.09 -16.67
N SER A 32 -7.98 -7.24 -17.21
CA SER A 32 -8.01 -7.51 -18.66
C SER A 32 -9.43 -7.64 -19.23
N PHE A 33 -10.41 -7.98 -18.39
CA PHE A 33 -11.82 -8.10 -18.80
C PHE A 33 -12.43 -6.77 -19.25
N LEU A 34 -11.86 -5.63 -18.84
CA LEU A 34 -12.27 -4.32 -19.34
C LEU A 34 -12.13 -4.22 -20.87
N ARG A 35 -11.06 -4.79 -21.43
CA ARG A 35 -10.84 -4.82 -22.89
C ARG A 35 -11.81 -5.75 -23.61
N GLN A 36 -12.44 -6.67 -22.88
CA GLN A 36 -13.45 -7.60 -23.38
C GLN A 36 -14.87 -7.02 -23.25
N GLY A 37 -15.00 -5.75 -22.84
CA GLY A 37 -16.29 -5.07 -22.67
C GLY A 37 -16.92 -5.26 -21.28
N VAL A 38 -16.25 -5.93 -20.35
CA VAL A 38 -16.74 -6.11 -18.97
C VAL A 38 -16.40 -4.86 -18.15
N VAL A 39 -17.36 -3.96 -18.04
CA VAL A 39 -17.20 -2.72 -17.25
C VAL A 39 -17.36 -3.02 -15.75
N ASN A 40 -18.42 -3.73 -15.36
CA ASN A 40 -18.63 -4.12 -13.96
C ASN A 40 -18.06 -5.52 -13.71
N ILE A 41 -16.81 -5.57 -13.23
CA ILE A 41 -16.07 -6.81 -13.01
C ILE A 41 -16.58 -7.66 -11.84
N TYR A 42 -17.23 -7.04 -10.85
CA TYR A 42 -17.59 -7.69 -9.59
C TYR A 42 -18.56 -8.86 -9.77
N PRO A 43 -19.76 -8.68 -10.35
CA PRO A 43 -20.66 -9.82 -10.62
C PRO A 43 -20.03 -10.79 -11.62
N TYR A 44 -19.34 -10.28 -12.65
CA TYR A 44 -18.73 -11.12 -13.69
C TYR A 44 -17.76 -12.17 -13.12
N LEU A 45 -16.85 -11.78 -12.21
CA LEU A 45 -15.90 -12.72 -11.61
C LEU A 45 -16.58 -13.77 -10.72
N ILE A 46 -17.67 -13.39 -10.02
CA ILE A 46 -18.42 -14.33 -9.18
C ILE A 46 -19.20 -15.31 -10.05
N ASP A 47 -19.96 -14.82 -11.01
CA ASP A 47 -20.85 -15.62 -11.86
C ASP A 47 -20.07 -16.57 -12.78
N ASN A 48 -18.84 -16.23 -13.13
CA ASN A 48 -17.99 -17.05 -14.01
C ASN A 48 -16.86 -17.78 -13.26
N ARG A 49 -16.80 -17.72 -11.93
CA ARG A 49 -15.67 -18.21 -11.13
C ARG A 49 -15.23 -19.63 -11.46
N GLU A 50 -16.18 -20.52 -11.76
CA GLU A 50 -15.88 -21.92 -12.08
C GLU A 50 -15.10 -22.08 -13.40
N LYS A 51 -15.40 -21.22 -14.38
CA LYS A 51 -14.84 -21.23 -15.73
C LYS A 51 -13.53 -20.45 -15.86
N LEU A 52 -13.23 -19.58 -14.89
CA LEU A 52 -12.03 -18.76 -14.91
C LEU A 52 -10.79 -19.58 -14.49
N PRO A 53 -9.65 -19.40 -15.17
CA PRO A 53 -8.41 -20.10 -14.84
C PRO A 53 -7.84 -19.65 -13.48
N LEU A 54 -7.91 -18.34 -13.20
CA LEU A 54 -7.47 -17.72 -11.96
C LEU A 54 -8.69 -17.41 -11.08
N LYS A 55 -8.65 -17.85 -9.82
CA LYS A 55 -9.78 -17.87 -8.87
C LYS A 55 -9.47 -17.17 -7.55
N GLU A 56 -8.34 -16.49 -7.50
CA GLU A 56 -7.85 -15.72 -6.36
C GLU A 56 -8.84 -14.60 -5.98
N GLU A 57 -8.75 -14.18 -4.72
CA GLU A 57 -9.56 -13.07 -4.22
C GLU A 57 -9.30 -11.78 -5.01
N PHE A 58 -10.35 -11.00 -5.18
CA PHE A 58 -10.32 -9.69 -5.83
C PHE A 58 -10.86 -8.69 -4.82
N VAL A 59 -10.01 -7.74 -4.37
CA VAL A 59 -10.30 -6.90 -3.20
C VAL A 59 -10.24 -5.40 -3.47
N TYR A 60 -9.88 -5.02 -4.69
CA TYR A 60 -9.68 -3.63 -5.06
C TYR A 60 -10.99 -2.95 -5.45
N PHE A 61 -10.99 -1.63 -5.31
CA PHE A 61 -12.11 -0.77 -5.70
C PHE A 61 -12.05 -0.45 -7.21
N PRO A 62 -13.13 0.06 -7.81
CA PRO A 62 -13.28 0.08 -9.26
C PRO A 62 -12.12 0.76 -10.00
N LEU A 63 -11.59 1.88 -9.48
CA LEU A 63 -10.55 2.63 -10.17
C LEU A 63 -9.28 1.83 -10.40
N THR A 64 -8.97 0.83 -9.56
CA THR A 64 -7.83 -0.06 -9.78
C THR A 64 -7.98 -0.83 -11.09
N TYR A 65 -9.15 -1.43 -11.35
CA TYR A 65 -9.37 -2.19 -12.57
C TYR A 65 -9.46 -1.30 -13.80
N PHE A 66 -10.07 -0.11 -13.69
CA PHE A 66 -10.08 0.86 -14.79
C PHE A 66 -8.69 1.36 -15.15
N PHE A 67 -7.87 1.70 -14.14
CA PHE A 67 -6.52 2.18 -14.36
C PHE A 67 -5.66 1.09 -15.02
N LEU A 68 -5.65 -0.12 -14.46
CA LEU A 68 -4.84 -1.22 -14.97
C LEU A 68 -5.34 -1.71 -16.35
N GLY A 69 -6.66 -1.81 -16.55
CA GLY A 69 -7.26 -2.26 -17.80
C GLY A 69 -7.09 -1.23 -18.92
N GLY A 70 -7.29 0.05 -18.60
CA GLY A 70 -7.05 1.16 -19.53
C GLY A 70 -5.58 1.27 -19.91
N TYR A 71 -4.66 1.12 -18.94
CA TYR A 71 -3.23 1.05 -19.22
C TYR A 71 -2.87 -0.12 -20.14
N GLN A 72 -3.39 -1.32 -19.85
CA GLN A 72 -3.19 -2.50 -20.70
C GLN A 72 -3.70 -2.28 -22.13
N ALA A 73 -4.82 -1.59 -22.32
CA ALA A 73 -5.35 -1.25 -23.63
C ALA A 73 -4.37 -0.33 -24.39
N LEU A 74 -3.91 0.72 -23.72
CA LEU A 74 -2.96 1.70 -24.27
C LEU A 74 -1.63 1.05 -24.70
N VAL A 75 -1.09 0.15 -23.88
CA VAL A 75 0.21 -0.50 -24.15
C VAL A 75 0.10 -1.86 -24.83
N SER A 76 -1.08 -2.23 -25.32
CA SER A 76 -1.31 -3.54 -25.94
C SER A 76 -0.35 -3.88 -27.10
N PRO A 77 0.09 -2.93 -27.96
CA PRO A 77 1.08 -3.24 -28.99
C PRO A 77 2.45 -3.65 -28.41
N LEU A 78 2.83 -3.10 -27.25
CA LEU A 78 4.08 -3.44 -26.57
C LEU A 78 3.99 -4.78 -25.84
N LEU A 79 2.79 -5.14 -25.36
CA LEU A 79 2.53 -6.41 -24.69
C LEU A 79 2.49 -7.56 -25.70
N GLY A 80 1.98 -7.35 -26.91
CA GLY A 80 1.93 -8.35 -27.97
C GLY A 80 0.87 -9.44 -27.76
N GLU A 81 0.70 -10.30 -28.76
CA GLU A 81 -0.45 -11.22 -28.88
C GLU A 81 -0.51 -12.29 -27.77
N ASN A 82 0.64 -12.78 -27.31
CA ASN A 82 0.74 -13.83 -26.29
C ASN A 82 0.46 -13.34 -24.86
N PHE A 83 0.24 -12.03 -24.65
CA PHE A 83 0.03 -11.48 -23.32
C PHE A 83 -1.25 -11.98 -22.65
N THR A 84 -2.35 -12.07 -23.40
CA THR A 84 -3.63 -12.59 -22.87
C THR A 84 -3.50 -14.06 -22.47
N ALA A 85 -2.81 -14.86 -23.28
CA ALA A 85 -2.53 -16.26 -22.94
C ALA A 85 -1.65 -16.37 -21.68
N TRP A 86 -0.66 -15.49 -21.54
CA TRP A 86 0.15 -15.43 -20.32
C TRP A 86 -0.69 -15.10 -19.09
N LEU A 87 -1.55 -14.08 -19.14
CA LEU A 87 -2.42 -13.71 -18.02
C LEU A 87 -3.33 -14.85 -17.58
N SER A 88 -3.89 -15.61 -18.54
CA SER A 88 -4.82 -16.70 -18.28
C SER A 88 -4.16 -18.02 -17.84
N ASP A 89 -2.83 -18.11 -17.82
CA ASP A 89 -2.13 -19.35 -17.46
C ASP A 89 -2.13 -19.60 -15.93
N ALA A 90 -2.94 -20.54 -15.46
CA ALA A 90 -2.97 -20.94 -14.04
C ALA A 90 -1.97 -22.04 -13.65
N THR A 91 -1.16 -22.55 -14.60
CA THR A 91 -0.29 -23.72 -14.38
C THR A 91 1.01 -23.42 -13.61
N GLY A 92 1.24 -22.15 -13.26
CA GLY A 92 2.48 -21.67 -12.65
C GLY A 92 3.65 -21.53 -13.65
N ARG A 93 3.47 -21.96 -14.92
CA ARG A 93 4.49 -21.84 -15.98
C ARG A 93 4.58 -20.45 -16.60
N GLY A 94 3.78 -19.50 -16.13
CA GLY A 94 3.80 -18.13 -16.64
C GLY A 94 5.17 -17.46 -16.53
N VAL A 95 6.03 -17.90 -15.61
CA VAL A 95 7.43 -17.43 -15.49
C VAL A 95 8.33 -17.91 -16.62
N GLU A 96 7.94 -18.95 -17.35
CA GLU A 96 8.67 -19.53 -18.49
C GLU A 96 8.26 -18.87 -19.83
N SER A 97 7.31 -17.93 -19.80
CA SER A 97 6.86 -17.25 -21.02
C SER A 97 8.03 -16.52 -21.70
N PRO A 98 8.22 -16.68 -23.03
CA PRO A 98 9.26 -15.94 -23.76
C PRO A 98 9.13 -14.41 -23.61
N GLY A 99 7.92 -13.92 -23.32
CA GLY A 99 7.63 -12.50 -23.11
C GLY A 99 7.76 -12.01 -21.66
N ILE A 100 8.13 -12.85 -20.69
CA ILE A 100 8.02 -12.52 -19.25
C ILE A 100 8.73 -11.20 -18.88
N PHE A 101 9.98 -11.02 -19.30
CA PHE A 101 10.75 -9.80 -19.01
C PHE A 101 10.09 -8.56 -19.62
N ARG A 102 9.56 -8.68 -20.84
CA ARG A 102 8.81 -7.61 -21.52
C ARG A 102 7.54 -7.26 -20.77
N TYR A 103 6.76 -8.26 -20.37
CA TYR A 103 5.52 -8.06 -19.62
C TYR A 103 5.81 -7.34 -18.31
N LEU A 104 6.76 -7.82 -17.51
CA LEU A 104 7.10 -7.21 -16.22
C LEU A 104 7.62 -5.78 -16.38
N PHE A 105 8.47 -5.54 -17.40
CA PHE A 105 8.95 -4.20 -17.70
C PHE A 105 7.79 -3.25 -18.03
N VAL A 106 6.95 -3.62 -19.00
CA VAL A 106 5.86 -2.75 -19.48
C VAL A 106 4.81 -2.52 -18.39
N LEU A 107 4.41 -3.56 -17.66
CA LEU A 107 3.38 -3.45 -16.61
C LEU A 107 3.80 -2.57 -15.43
N LYS A 108 5.10 -2.46 -15.15
CA LYS A 108 5.62 -1.64 -14.03
C LYS A 108 5.91 -0.18 -14.41
N LEU A 109 5.82 0.21 -15.68
CA LEU A 109 6.09 1.61 -16.09
C LEU A 109 5.21 2.65 -15.36
N PRO A 110 3.90 2.42 -15.11
CA PRO A 110 3.10 3.35 -14.32
C PRO A 110 3.63 3.52 -12.90
N TYR A 111 4.20 2.45 -12.31
CA TYR A 111 4.76 2.48 -10.97
C TYR A 111 6.02 3.36 -10.93
N LEU A 112 6.86 3.29 -11.95
CA LEU A 112 8.03 4.16 -12.10
C LEU A 112 7.63 5.65 -12.13
N VAL A 113 6.60 6.00 -12.91
CA VAL A 113 6.10 7.38 -13.00
C VAL A 113 5.60 7.87 -11.64
N LEU A 114 4.79 7.06 -10.95
CA LEU A 114 4.22 7.40 -9.65
C LEU A 114 5.27 7.44 -8.53
N ASP A 115 6.25 6.54 -8.56
CA ASP A 115 7.39 6.51 -7.63
C ASP A 115 8.20 7.82 -7.72
N ILE A 116 8.53 8.25 -8.93
CA ILE A 116 9.21 9.53 -9.15
C ILE A 116 8.31 10.69 -8.71
N ALA A 117 7.02 10.67 -9.05
CA ALA A 117 6.08 11.71 -8.66
C ALA A 117 5.98 11.83 -7.12
N ILE A 118 5.97 10.71 -6.39
CA ILE A 118 6.00 10.72 -4.92
C ILE A 118 7.29 11.34 -4.39
N ALA A 119 8.44 11.05 -4.99
CA ALA A 119 9.69 11.70 -4.61
C ALA A 119 9.58 13.24 -4.71
N TYR A 120 8.91 13.76 -5.75
CA TYR A 120 8.64 15.18 -5.89
C TYR A 120 7.62 15.72 -4.87
N LEU A 121 6.54 14.97 -4.59
CA LEU A 121 5.57 15.34 -3.56
C LEU A 121 6.24 15.43 -2.18
N LEU A 122 7.09 14.47 -1.83
CA LEU A 122 7.80 14.45 -0.55
C LEU A 122 8.62 15.71 -0.30
N MET A 123 9.23 16.29 -1.35
CA MET A 123 9.94 17.57 -1.21
C MET A 123 9.03 18.73 -0.81
N GLY A 124 7.73 18.68 -1.14
CA GLY A 124 6.75 19.70 -0.74
C GLY A 124 6.53 19.80 0.77
N PHE A 125 7.01 18.83 1.55
CA PHE A 125 6.95 18.87 3.01
C PHE A 125 8.03 19.74 3.64
N PHE A 126 9.10 20.07 2.90
CA PHE A 126 10.26 20.78 3.41
C PHE A 126 10.44 22.13 2.72
N GLU A 127 11.01 23.10 3.43
CA GLU A 127 11.32 24.42 2.87
C GLU A 127 12.77 24.48 2.39
N LYS A 128 13.70 24.07 3.25
CA LYS A 128 15.15 24.07 3.00
C LYS A 128 15.49 23.13 1.85
N GLN A 129 16.33 23.62 0.93
CA GLN A 129 16.75 22.86 -0.24
C GLN A 129 17.55 21.59 0.12
N GLU A 130 18.28 21.63 1.23
CA GLU A 130 19.01 20.48 1.76
C GLU A 130 18.06 19.35 2.16
N ASP A 131 17.02 19.65 2.95
CA ASP A 131 16.04 18.66 3.38
C ASP A 131 15.20 18.12 2.21
N LYS A 132 14.87 18.97 1.23
CA LYS A 132 14.27 18.53 -0.04
C LYS A 132 15.15 17.52 -0.77
N LYS A 133 16.45 17.81 -0.89
CA LYS A 133 17.40 16.88 -1.51
C LYS A 133 17.54 15.60 -0.69
N LYS A 134 17.54 15.70 0.65
CA LYS A 134 17.62 14.57 1.58
C LYS A 134 16.42 13.63 1.42
N VAL A 135 15.19 14.14 1.55
CA VAL A 135 13.97 13.33 1.42
C VAL A 135 13.84 12.69 0.02
N PHE A 136 14.20 13.45 -1.03
CA PHE A 136 14.22 12.96 -2.40
C PHE A 136 15.22 11.80 -2.58
N THR A 137 16.40 11.91 -1.97
CA THR A 137 17.44 10.88 -2.03
C THR A 137 17.05 9.66 -1.21
N ILE A 138 16.55 9.85 0.01
CA ILE A 138 16.12 8.75 0.88
C ILE A 138 15.03 7.96 0.16
N TRP A 139 13.97 8.61 -0.36
CA TRP A 139 12.91 7.90 -1.08
C TRP A 139 13.45 7.11 -2.28
N LEU A 140 14.21 7.77 -3.17
CA LEU A 140 14.63 7.14 -4.43
C LEU A 140 15.61 5.97 -4.25
N PHE A 141 16.38 5.96 -3.16
CA PHE A 141 17.40 4.94 -2.90
C PHE A 141 17.10 4.08 -1.67
N ASN A 142 15.90 4.16 -1.11
CA ASN A 142 15.50 3.30 0.00
C ASN A 142 15.28 1.86 -0.51
N PRO A 143 16.06 0.87 -0.05
CA PRO A 143 15.95 -0.51 -0.52
C PRO A 143 14.56 -1.11 -0.26
N PHE A 144 13.90 -0.74 0.84
CA PHE A 144 12.56 -1.22 1.16
C PHE A 144 11.54 -0.75 0.12
N THR A 145 11.61 0.51 -0.32
CA THR A 145 10.71 1.01 -1.37
C THR A 145 10.96 0.33 -2.70
N LEU A 146 12.22 0.07 -3.05
CA LEU A 146 12.57 -0.64 -4.30
C LEU A 146 12.02 -2.07 -4.31
N ILE A 147 12.15 -2.79 -3.18
CA ILE A 147 11.62 -4.14 -3.03
C ILE A 147 10.10 -4.13 -3.16
N LEU A 148 9.40 -3.26 -2.40
CA LEU A 148 7.94 -3.20 -2.43
C LEU A 148 7.39 -2.85 -3.83
N LEU A 149 8.01 -1.91 -4.53
CA LEU A 149 7.50 -1.43 -5.81
C LEU A 149 7.86 -2.35 -6.96
N TYR A 150 9.09 -2.84 -7.03
CA TYR A 150 9.60 -3.50 -8.22
C TYR A 150 9.73 -5.01 -8.06
N PHE A 151 9.88 -5.52 -6.83
CA PHE A 151 9.95 -6.96 -6.61
C PHE A 151 8.54 -7.51 -6.40
N PHE A 152 7.80 -6.88 -5.48
CA PHE A 152 6.40 -7.23 -5.19
C PHE A 152 5.39 -6.60 -6.16
N SER A 153 5.84 -5.73 -7.07
CA SER A 153 4.98 -5.13 -8.10
C SER A 153 3.74 -4.45 -7.49
N ASN A 154 3.94 -3.64 -6.46
CA ASN A 154 2.83 -3.21 -5.63
C ASN A 154 2.00 -2.09 -6.29
N VAL A 155 0.75 -2.43 -6.67
CA VAL A 155 -0.23 -1.48 -7.23
C VAL A 155 -0.67 -0.39 -6.24
N ASP A 156 -0.47 -0.60 -4.94
CA ASP A 156 -0.84 0.37 -3.90
C ASP A 156 -0.06 1.70 -4.01
N ILE A 157 0.96 1.79 -4.87
CA ILE A 157 1.64 3.04 -5.18
C ILE A 157 0.67 4.14 -5.67
N ILE A 158 -0.44 3.75 -6.32
CA ILE A 158 -1.46 4.69 -6.82
C ILE A 158 -2.21 5.36 -5.65
N PRO A 159 -2.88 4.63 -4.73
CA PRO A 159 -3.50 5.26 -3.57
C PRO A 159 -2.47 5.94 -2.66
N VAL A 160 -1.23 5.46 -2.55
CA VAL A 160 -0.18 6.14 -1.79
C VAL A 160 0.15 7.52 -2.37
N PHE A 161 0.28 7.63 -3.70
CA PHE A 161 0.46 8.91 -4.38
C PHE A 161 -0.70 9.88 -4.07
N LEU A 162 -1.95 9.40 -4.17
CA LEU A 162 -3.15 10.21 -3.92
C LEU A 162 -3.27 10.65 -2.45
N VAL A 163 -2.94 9.77 -1.50
CA VAL A 163 -2.88 10.11 -0.06
C VAL A 163 -1.85 11.20 0.20
N LEU A 164 -0.66 11.09 -0.39
CA LEU A 164 0.39 12.10 -0.24
C LEU A 164 0.02 13.43 -0.91
N ALA A 165 -0.63 13.38 -2.07
CA ALA A 165 -1.17 14.56 -2.74
C ALA A 165 -2.26 15.22 -1.90
N SER A 166 -3.14 14.44 -1.26
CA SER A 166 -4.17 14.93 -0.35
C SER A 166 -3.56 15.63 0.88
N LEU A 167 -2.52 15.04 1.49
CA LEU A 167 -1.75 15.68 2.57
C LEU A 167 -1.16 17.03 2.14
N LEU A 168 -0.55 17.12 0.95
CA LEU A 168 0.03 18.36 0.45
C LEU A 168 -1.03 19.41 0.08
N ALA A 169 -2.17 18.98 -0.47
CA ALA A 169 -3.29 19.88 -0.70
C ALA A 169 -3.77 20.50 0.62
N MET A 170 -3.88 19.68 1.67
CA MET A 170 -4.23 20.17 3.01
C MET A 170 -3.16 21.12 3.57
N LYS A 171 -1.86 20.80 3.43
CA LYS A 171 -0.76 21.69 3.83
C LYS A 171 -0.82 23.06 3.12
N LYS A 172 -1.35 23.09 1.89
CA LYS A 172 -1.54 24.31 1.08
C LYS A 172 -2.90 24.98 1.31
N ASN A 173 -3.61 24.64 2.40
CA ASN A 173 -4.95 25.15 2.71
C ASN A 173 -5.97 24.94 1.58
N LYS A 174 -5.93 23.77 0.92
CA LYS A 174 -6.91 23.35 -0.10
C LYS A 174 -7.72 22.14 0.37
N PRO A 175 -8.59 22.29 1.38
CA PRO A 175 -9.27 21.17 2.04
C PRO A 175 -10.22 20.41 1.10
N LEU A 176 -10.95 21.10 0.22
CA LEU A 176 -11.83 20.43 -0.75
C LEU A 176 -11.02 19.59 -1.76
N GLY A 177 -9.88 20.11 -2.22
CA GLY A 177 -8.97 19.35 -3.07
C GLY A 177 -8.39 18.13 -2.34
N ALA A 178 -8.07 18.25 -1.06
CA ALA A 178 -7.64 17.13 -0.23
C ALA A 178 -8.75 16.08 -0.07
N SER A 179 -10.00 16.49 0.11
CA SER A 179 -11.16 15.58 0.16
C SER A 179 -11.39 14.82 -1.14
N VAL A 180 -11.31 15.49 -2.30
CA VAL A 180 -11.41 14.82 -3.61
C VAL A 180 -10.29 13.79 -3.78
N LEU A 181 -9.04 14.18 -3.51
CA LEU A 181 -7.89 13.28 -3.62
C LEU A 181 -8.00 12.08 -2.67
N MET A 182 -8.53 12.28 -1.47
CA MET A 182 -8.78 11.19 -0.51
C MET A 182 -9.89 10.24 -1.01
N GLY A 183 -10.98 10.78 -1.56
CA GLY A 183 -12.06 9.98 -2.16
C GLY A 183 -11.57 9.15 -3.35
N LEU A 184 -10.74 9.76 -4.22
CA LEU A 184 -10.07 9.05 -5.31
C LEU A 184 -9.15 7.94 -4.77
N ALA A 185 -8.37 8.19 -3.72
CA ALA A 185 -7.50 7.18 -3.12
C ALA A 185 -8.29 5.96 -2.61
N VAL A 186 -9.42 6.21 -1.93
CA VAL A 186 -10.34 5.14 -1.49
C VAL A 186 -10.90 4.37 -2.68
N GLY A 187 -11.16 5.04 -3.80
CA GLY A 187 -11.60 4.43 -5.06
C GLY A 187 -10.62 3.43 -5.67
N PHE A 188 -9.35 3.39 -5.22
CA PHE A 188 -8.39 2.35 -5.56
C PHE A 188 -8.35 1.23 -4.49
N LYS A 189 -8.36 1.60 -3.21
CA LYS A 189 -8.26 0.67 -2.08
C LYS A 189 -8.87 1.28 -0.81
N ALA A 190 -9.45 0.48 0.08
CA ALA A 190 -10.19 1.00 1.23
C ALA A 190 -9.35 1.77 2.28
N TYR A 191 -8.08 1.40 2.53
CA TYR A 191 -7.29 1.92 3.66
C TYR A 191 -7.20 3.47 3.80
N PRO A 192 -7.21 4.29 2.74
CA PRO A 192 -7.18 5.75 2.87
C PRO A 192 -8.38 6.32 3.63
N VAL A 193 -9.50 5.58 3.74
CA VAL A 193 -10.67 6.01 4.51
C VAL A 193 -10.32 6.27 5.98
N LEU A 194 -9.34 5.52 6.52
CA LEU A 194 -8.83 5.67 7.89
C LEU A 194 -8.26 7.07 8.15
N PHE A 195 -7.89 7.79 7.10
CA PHE A 195 -7.24 9.08 7.22
C PHE A 195 -8.20 10.27 7.16
N PHE A 196 -9.42 10.06 6.68
CA PHE A 196 -10.38 11.15 6.47
C PHE A 196 -10.79 11.87 7.77
N PRO A 197 -11.02 11.17 8.92
CA PRO A 197 -11.31 11.86 10.18
C PRO A 197 -10.22 12.85 10.62
N PHE A 198 -8.94 12.54 10.35
CA PHE A 198 -7.84 13.45 10.67
C PHE A 198 -7.80 14.69 9.77
N LEU A 199 -8.26 14.59 8.51
CA LEU A 199 -8.42 15.76 7.63
C LEU A 199 -9.46 16.72 8.20
N LEU A 200 -10.60 16.19 8.67
CA LEU A 200 -11.66 17.00 9.26
C LEU A 200 -11.21 17.67 10.57
N ALA A 201 -10.43 16.97 11.40
CA ALA A 201 -9.87 17.52 12.63
C ALA A 201 -8.92 18.72 12.39
N LYS A 202 -8.35 18.84 11.18
CA LYS A 202 -7.50 19.98 10.77
C LYS A 202 -8.28 21.20 10.30
N MET A 203 -9.55 21.06 9.99
CA MET A 203 -10.40 22.18 9.54
C MET A 203 -10.96 22.89 10.76
N GLU A 204 -10.92 24.22 10.77
CA GLU A 204 -11.39 25.02 11.92
C GLU A 204 -12.91 25.20 11.90
N LYS A 205 -13.48 25.42 10.70
CA LYS A 205 -14.90 25.75 10.54
C LYS A 205 -15.75 24.49 10.34
N TRP A 206 -16.87 24.42 11.04
CA TRP A 206 -17.84 23.32 10.88
C TRP A 206 -18.44 23.25 9.47
N SER A 207 -18.71 24.40 8.84
CA SER A 207 -19.21 24.45 7.46
C SER A 207 -18.21 23.86 6.45
N GLU A 208 -16.92 24.11 6.67
CA GLU A 208 -15.84 23.54 5.86
C GLU A 208 -15.77 22.02 6.03
N ARG A 209 -15.88 21.50 7.27
CA ARG A 209 -15.94 20.06 7.54
C ARG A 209 -17.12 19.37 6.85
N ILE A 210 -18.30 19.98 6.91
CA ILE A 210 -19.51 19.46 6.24
C ILE A 210 -19.28 19.44 4.73
N THR A 211 -18.81 20.55 4.15
CA THR A 211 -18.56 20.66 2.71
C THR A 211 -17.50 19.64 2.26
N ALA A 212 -16.40 19.53 3.00
CA ALA A 212 -15.35 18.56 2.76
C ALA A 212 -15.85 17.11 2.83
N SER A 213 -16.76 16.80 3.77
CA SER A 213 -17.40 15.49 3.90
C SER A 213 -18.32 15.20 2.72
N LEU A 214 -19.15 16.15 2.33
CA LEU A 214 -20.02 16.01 1.15
C LEU A 214 -19.21 15.81 -0.13
N VAL A 215 -18.10 16.55 -0.31
CA VAL A 215 -17.22 16.39 -1.48
C VAL A 215 -16.53 15.02 -1.48
N PHE A 216 -16.05 14.56 -0.33
CA PHE A 216 -15.48 13.21 -0.19
C PHE A 216 -16.51 12.13 -0.53
N LEU A 217 -17.70 12.20 0.07
CA LEU A 217 -18.79 11.26 -0.18
C LEU A 217 -19.30 11.30 -1.62
N ALA A 218 -19.41 12.48 -2.23
CA ALA A 218 -19.79 12.64 -3.63
C ALA A 218 -18.75 12.00 -4.56
N THR A 219 -17.45 12.19 -4.27
CA THR A 219 -16.37 11.54 -5.02
C THR A 219 -16.48 10.02 -4.92
N LEU A 220 -16.72 9.48 -3.72
CA LEU A 220 -16.95 8.05 -3.53
C LEU A 220 -18.19 7.54 -4.24
N ALA A 221 -19.30 8.29 -4.15
CA ALA A 221 -20.56 7.92 -4.77
C ALA A 221 -20.41 7.78 -6.29
N VAL A 222 -19.74 8.74 -6.94
CA VAL A 222 -19.46 8.69 -8.39
C VAL A 222 -18.65 7.44 -8.76
N ILE A 223 -17.68 7.05 -7.92
CA ILE A 223 -16.81 5.90 -8.19
C ILE A 223 -17.52 4.57 -7.91
N ILE A 224 -18.27 4.48 -6.81
CA ILE A 224 -18.75 3.22 -6.24
C ILE A 224 -20.17 2.88 -6.69
N LEU A 225 -21.09 3.85 -6.74
CA LEU A 225 -22.50 3.57 -7.03
C LEU A 225 -22.74 2.83 -8.34
N PRO A 226 -22.02 3.13 -9.45
CA PRO A 226 -22.20 2.37 -10.70
C PRO A 226 -21.86 0.88 -10.60
N PHE A 227 -21.10 0.48 -9.57
CA PHE A 227 -20.64 -0.90 -9.35
C PHE A 227 -21.29 -1.56 -8.14
N TRP A 228 -22.20 -0.86 -7.47
CA TRP A 228 -22.84 -1.36 -6.26
C TRP A 228 -23.59 -2.66 -6.53
N SER A 229 -23.17 -3.72 -5.86
CA SER A 229 -23.73 -5.06 -5.99
C SER A 229 -23.37 -5.88 -4.75
N PRO A 230 -24.11 -6.96 -4.42
CA PRO A 230 -23.69 -7.90 -3.39
C PRO A 230 -22.28 -8.43 -3.63
N ALA A 231 -21.93 -8.68 -4.90
CA ALA A 231 -20.60 -9.09 -5.34
C ALA A 231 -19.52 -8.07 -4.95
N PHE A 232 -19.74 -6.79 -5.22
CA PHE A 232 -18.83 -5.72 -4.84
C PHE A 232 -18.66 -5.60 -3.32
N VAL A 233 -19.76 -5.64 -2.56
CA VAL A 233 -19.71 -5.55 -1.10
C VAL A 233 -18.91 -6.73 -0.51
N ALA A 234 -19.21 -7.96 -0.94
CA ALA A 234 -18.54 -9.17 -0.47
C ALA A 234 -17.02 -9.16 -0.78
N SER A 235 -16.66 -8.74 -1.99
CA SER A 235 -15.28 -8.79 -2.48
C SER A 235 -14.41 -7.64 -1.99
N SER A 236 -14.97 -6.45 -1.75
CA SER A 236 -14.20 -5.25 -1.41
C SER A 236 -14.35 -4.85 0.06
N PHE A 237 -15.58 -4.66 0.53
CA PHE A 237 -15.85 -4.17 1.89
C PHE A 237 -15.82 -5.28 2.95
N ALA A 238 -16.33 -6.46 2.62
CA ALA A 238 -16.42 -7.60 3.53
C ALA A 238 -15.36 -8.68 3.24
N SER A 239 -14.32 -8.34 2.47
CA SER A 239 -13.24 -9.27 2.18
C SER A 239 -12.45 -9.61 3.44
N GLY A 240 -11.88 -10.81 3.48
CA GLY A 240 -11.00 -11.22 4.58
C GLY A 240 -9.81 -10.27 4.78
N LEU A 241 -9.36 -9.57 3.73
CA LEU A 241 -8.29 -8.57 3.82
C LEU A 241 -8.75 -7.26 4.47
N THR A 242 -9.96 -6.78 4.15
CA THR A 242 -10.51 -5.54 4.71
C THR A 242 -10.92 -5.72 6.17
N THR A 243 -11.46 -6.89 6.53
CA THR A 243 -11.96 -7.17 7.88
C THR A 243 -10.86 -7.53 8.89
N ARG A 244 -9.59 -7.70 8.47
CA ARG A 244 -8.47 -8.03 9.39
C ARG A 244 -8.31 -7.04 10.55
N ILE A 245 -8.70 -5.79 10.35
CA ILE A 245 -8.68 -4.77 11.42
C ILE A 245 -9.64 -5.11 12.58
N LEU A 246 -10.56 -6.06 12.39
CA LEU A 246 -11.53 -6.51 13.38
C LEU A 246 -11.15 -7.84 14.04
N GLU A 247 -10.01 -8.46 13.66
CA GLU A 247 -9.61 -9.78 14.16
C GLU A 247 -8.99 -9.72 15.56
N ALA A 248 -8.10 -8.75 15.79
CA ALA A 248 -7.43 -8.57 17.08
C ALA A 248 -8.40 -8.00 18.12
N GLY A 249 -8.71 -8.80 19.15
CA GLY A 249 -9.64 -8.40 20.19
C GLY A 249 -9.42 -9.10 21.52
N ILE A 250 -9.85 -8.45 22.59
CA ILE A 250 -9.87 -8.99 23.95
C ILE A 250 -11.30 -9.46 24.24
N SER A 251 -11.49 -10.76 24.46
CA SER A 251 -12.80 -11.32 24.80
C SER A 251 -13.28 -10.78 26.16
N ILE A 252 -14.56 -10.41 26.22
CA ILE A 252 -15.26 -10.03 27.46
C ILE A 252 -16.48 -10.95 27.67
N SER A 253 -17.32 -10.68 28.66
CA SER A 253 -18.51 -11.50 28.93
C SER A 253 -19.54 -11.42 27.79
N GLY A 254 -20.40 -12.44 27.67
CA GLY A 254 -21.50 -12.44 26.71
C GLY A 254 -21.11 -12.71 25.25
N GLY A 255 -19.89 -13.15 24.97
CA GLY A 255 -19.41 -13.41 23.61
C GLY A 255 -18.92 -12.17 22.86
N GLU A 256 -18.90 -11.01 23.52
CA GLU A 256 -18.39 -9.76 22.98
C GLU A 256 -16.86 -9.70 23.00
N LYS A 257 -16.30 -8.83 22.15
CA LYS A 257 -14.86 -8.56 22.08
C LYS A 257 -14.60 -7.05 22.01
N ILE A 258 -13.66 -6.58 22.80
CA ILE A 258 -13.08 -5.24 22.63
C ILE A 258 -12.04 -5.33 21.53
N LEU A 259 -12.33 -4.75 20.36
CA LEU A 259 -11.46 -4.79 19.20
C LEU A 259 -10.30 -3.80 19.38
N VAL A 260 -9.06 -4.32 19.40
CA VAL A 260 -7.86 -3.56 19.77
C VAL A 260 -7.59 -2.42 18.78
N VAL A 261 -7.59 -2.73 17.48
CA VAL A 261 -7.30 -1.75 16.43
C VAL A 261 -8.38 -0.65 16.35
N PRO A 262 -9.69 -0.96 16.31
CA PRO A 262 -10.74 0.06 16.34
C PRO A 262 -10.67 0.97 17.57
N VAL A 263 -10.47 0.43 18.77
CA VAL A 263 -10.34 1.24 19.99
C VAL A 263 -9.15 2.18 19.92
N ALA A 264 -7.99 1.69 19.49
CA ALA A 264 -6.79 2.50 19.34
C ALA A 264 -6.96 3.60 18.28
N LEU A 265 -7.62 3.31 17.15
CA LEU A 265 -7.93 4.29 16.12
C LEU A 265 -8.92 5.36 16.61
N VAL A 266 -9.99 4.97 17.31
CA VAL A 266 -10.93 5.92 17.92
C VAL A 266 -10.22 6.84 18.91
N GLY A 267 -9.37 6.27 19.77
CA GLY A 267 -8.54 7.06 20.69
C GLY A 267 -7.63 8.04 19.95
N LEU A 268 -6.99 7.61 18.86
CA LEU A 268 -6.15 8.47 18.02
C LEU A 268 -6.96 9.57 17.30
N TYR A 269 -8.17 9.25 16.81
CA TYR A 269 -9.08 10.24 16.23
C TYR A 269 -9.40 11.31 17.27
N LEU A 270 -9.93 10.93 18.43
CA LEU A 270 -10.25 11.86 19.53
C LEU A 270 -9.03 12.69 19.92
N PHE A 271 -7.86 12.07 20.05
CA PHE A 271 -6.62 12.77 20.35
C PHE A 271 -6.26 13.82 19.28
N SER A 272 -6.51 13.55 17.99
CA SER A 272 -6.28 14.51 16.92
C SER A 272 -7.18 15.75 17.01
N TRP A 273 -8.42 15.60 17.47
CA TRP A 273 -9.36 16.69 17.69
C TRP A 273 -8.89 17.63 18.81
N PHE A 274 -8.22 17.10 19.85
CA PHE A 274 -7.65 17.90 20.93
C PHE A 274 -6.27 18.50 20.61
N ARG A 275 -5.63 18.06 19.53
CA ARG A 275 -4.28 18.48 19.14
C ARG A 275 -4.20 18.88 17.65
N PRO A 276 -5.07 19.79 17.17
CA PRO A 276 -5.16 20.12 15.75
C PRO A 276 -3.89 20.78 15.19
N LYS A 277 -2.94 21.22 16.02
CA LYS A 277 -1.65 21.77 15.56
C LYS A 277 -0.64 20.71 15.11
N THR A 278 -0.73 19.47 15.60
CA THR A 278 0.18 18.37 15.23
C THR A 278 0.13 18.11 13.72
N ALA A 279 1.27 18.00 13.03
CA ALA A 279 1.30 17.79 11.59
C ALA A 279 0.50 16.54 11.16
N LEU A 280 -0.31 16.67 10.10
CA LEU A 280 -1.28 15.65 9.72
C LEU A 280 -0.65 14.29 9.36
N TRP A 281 0.52 14.33 8.72
CA TRP A 281 1.27 13.12 8.36
C TRP A 281 1.65 12.27 9.58
N LYS A 282 1.80 12.88 10.77
CA LYS A 282 2.06 12.17 12.04
C LYS A 282 0.86 11.33 12.45
N TYR A 283 -0.37 11.83 12.28
CA TYR A 283 -1.58 11.04 12.53
C TYR A 283 -1.74 9.89 11.55
N TYR A 284 -1.45 10.14 10.27
CA TYR A 284 -1.53 9.07 9.25
C TYR A 284 -0.52 7.97 9.56
N LEU A 285 0.71 8.36 9.92
CA LEU A 285 1.73 7.40 10.32
C LEU A 285 1.31 6.63 11.57
N SER A 286 0.84 7.32 12.61
CA SER A 286 0.38 6.67 13.84
C SER A 286 -0.78 5.71 13.60
N ALA A 287 -1.74 6.04 12.72
CA ALA A 287 -2.83 5.15 12.37
C ALA A 287 -2.32 3.87 11.69
N LEU A 288 -1.35 3.97 10.76
CA LEU A 288 -0.76 2.79 10.12
C LEU A 288 0.10 1.96 11.09
N LEU A 289 0.79 2.61 12.03
CA LEU A 289 1.53 1.95 13.12
C LEU A 289 0.61 1.33 14.20
N ILE A 290 -0.68 1.67 14.21
CA ILE A 290 -1.71 0.97 15.00
C ILE A 290 -2.26 -0.21 14.20
N VAL A 291 -2.50 -0.03 12.90
CA VAL A 291 -3.17 -1.06 12.08
C VAL A 291 -2.24 -2.22 11.75
N ILE A 292 -1.11 -1.94 11.10
CA ILE A 292 -0.28 -2.98 10.48
C ILE A 292 0.34 -3.94 11.52
N PRO A 293 0.91 -3.48 12.65
CA PRO A 293 1.49 -4.39 13.64
C PRO A 293 0.46 -5.25 14.38
N PHE A 294 -0.84 -4.98 14.28
CA PHE A 294 -1.87 -5.69 15.04
C PHE A 294 -2.71 -6.63 14.18
N ILE A 295 -2.31 -6.85 12.92
CA ILE A 295 -3.01 -7.75 11.99
C ILE A 295 -2.01 -8.67 11.29
N HIS A 296 -2.51 -9.74 10.67
CA HIS A 296 -1.73 -10.49 9.69
C HIS A 296 -1.68 -9.68 8.38
N PHE A 297 -0.52 -9.16 7.98
CA PHE A 297 -0.42 -8.19 6.88
C PHE A 297 0.39 -8.72 5.70
N HIS A 298 0.03 -8.28 4.50
CA HIS A 298 0.86 -8.51 3.31
C HIS A 298 2.01 -7.50 3.27
N ILE A 299 3.20 -7.93 2.85
CA ILE A 299 4.40 -7.07 2.82
C ILE A 299 4.17 -5.79 2.00
N GLN A 300 3.36 -5.87 0.95
CA GLN A 300 2.91 -4.77 0.11
C GLN A 300 2.32 -3.61 0.95
N TRP A 301 1.62 -3.88 2.05
CA TRP A 301 0.99 -2.84 2.87
C TRP A 301 2.00 -1.93 3.58
N LEU A 302 3.26 -2.37 3.71
CA LEU A 302 4.33 -1.53 4.25
C LEU A 302 4.61 -0.31 3.37
N LEU A 303 4.24 -0.34 2.09
CA LEU A 303 4.34 0.82 1.20
C LEU A 303 3.51 2.00 1.70
N TRP A 304 2.40 1.76 2.41
CA TRP A 304 1.53 2.82 2.95
C TRP A 304 2.26 3.66 4.00
N ILE A 305 3.17 3.03 4.75
CA ILE A 305 3.97 3.67 5.81
C ILE A 305 5.13 4.50 5.22
N MET A 306 5.70 4.04 4.10
CA MET A 306 6.99 4.52 3.59
C MET A 306 7.09 6.05 3.42
N PRO A 307 6.10 6.77 2.83
CA PRO A 307 6.24 8.22 2.66
C PRO A 307 6.43 8.95 3.99
N SER A 308 5.63 8.63 5.00
CA SER A 308 5.73 9.25 6.32
C SER A 308 6.98 8.81 7.09
N PHE A 309 7.44 7.57 6.90
CA PHE A 309 8.73 7.12 7.43
C PHE A 309 9.90 7.91 6.83
N VAL A 310 9.86 8.19 5.53
CA VAL A 310 10.89 8.99 4.86
C VAL A 310 10.86 10.44 5.31
N ILE A 311 9.68 11.04 5.54
CA ILE A 311 9.55 12.36 6.18
C ILE A 311 10.18 12.35 7.57
N LEU A 312 9.80 11.38 8.42
CA LEU A 312 10.31 11.27 9.79
C LEU A 312 11.83 11.08 9.84
N TRP A 313 12.40 10.26 8.94
CA TRP A 313 13.85 10.08 8.85
C TRP A 313 14.55 11.36 8.37
N ALA A 314 13.95 12.08 7.41
CA ALA A 314 14.49 13.36 6.98
C ALA A 314 14.51 14.40 8.11
N GLU A 315 13.43 14.49 8.90
CA GLU A 315 13.31 15.42 10.04
C GLU A 315 14.16 15.03 11.25
N GLU A 316 14.17 13.75 11.67
CA GLU A 316 14.72 13.33 12.97
C GLU A 316 15.75 12.19 12.85
N ASN A 317 17.01 12.55 12.53
CA ASN A 317 18.08 11.54 12.38
C ASN A 317 18.38 10.74 13.67
N ARG A 318 18.06 11.29 14.85
CA ARG A 318 18.32 10.67 16.17
C ARG A 318 17.58 9.33 16.36
N TYR A 319 16.45 9.13 15.68
CA TYR A 319 15.63 7.92 15.81
C TYR A 319 15.77 6.97 14.62
N SER A 320 16.77 7.20 13.76
CA SER A 320 17.08 6.34 12.62
C SER A 320 17.21 4.87 13.02
N TRP A 321 17.80 4.56 14.18
CA TRP A 321 17.91 3.18 14.67
C TRP A 321 16.55 2.54 14.95
N LEU A 322 15.59 3.27 15.54
CA LEU A 322 14.25 2.76 15.86
C LEU A 322 13.44 2.57 14.57
N LEU A 323 13.60 3.47 13.60
CA LEU A 323 13.01 3.35 12.28
C LEU A 323 13.57 2.15 11.51
N VAL A 324 14.88 1.93 11.58
CA VAL A 324 15.53 0.76 10.98
C VAL A 324 15.02 -0.51 11.65
N LEU A 325 14.98 -0.57 12.99
CA LEU A 325 14.47 -1.74 13.72
C LEU A 325 13.00 -2.04 13.40
N ALA A 326 12.15 -1.00 13.35
CA ALA A 326 10.76 -1.14 12.93
C ALA A 326 10.65 -1.64 11.48
N SER A 327 11.46 -1.11 10.56
CA SER A 327 11.43 -1.52 9.15
C SER A 327 11.91 -2.96 8.96
N VAL A 328 13.02 -3.32 9.61
CA VAL A 328 13.58 -4.68 9.54
C VAL A 328 12.60 -5.69 10.13
N SER A 329 12.04 -5.42 11.32
CA SER A 329 11.05 -6.32 11.92
C SER A 329 9.78 -6.42 11.08
N ALA A 330 9.28 -5.30 10.53
CA ALA A 330 8.12 -5.30 9.64
C ALA A 330 8.32 -6.13 8.37
N PHE A 331 9.51 -6.10 7.75
CA PHE A 331 9.83 -6.92 6.58
C PHE A 331 10.09 -8.38 6.95
N ALA A 332 10.69 -8.63 8.11
CA ALA A 332 11.02 -9.98 8.57
C ALA A 332 9.78 -10.82 8.90
N VAL A 333 8.68 -10.19 9.36
CA VAL A 333 7.43 -10.92 9.65
C VAL A 333 6.87 -11.62 8.41
N PRO A 334 6.54 -10.94 7.28
CA PRO A 334 6.05 -11.63 6.08
C PRO A 334 7.11 -12.49 5.40
N PHE A 335 8.40 -12.17 5.53
CA PHE A 335 9.48 -13.00 5.01
C PHE A 335 9.49 -14.41 5.61
N LEU A 336 8.97 -14.55 6.84
CA LEU A 336 8.79 -15.84 7.51
C LEU A 336 7.43 -16.47 7.27
N TYR A 337 6.59 -15.95 6.37
CA TYR A 337 5.37 -16.66 6.00
C TYR A 337 5.69 -17.93 5.21
N ASN A 338 4.79 -18.91 5.28
CA ASN A 338 4.90 -20.13 4.49
C ASN A 338 4.51 -19.89 3.02
N ASP A 339 5.19 -18.94 2.39
CA ASP A 339 5.01 -18.54 1.00
C ASP A 339 6.38 -18.27 0.37
N LYS A 340 6.71 -19.02 -0.68
CA LYS A 340 7.99 -18.90 -1.36
C LYS A 340 8.15 -17.56 -2.10
N PHE A 341 7.05 -16.95 -2.53
CA PHE A 341 7.06 -15.64 -3.22
C PHE A 341 7.29 -14.47 -2.27
N MET A 342 7.38 -14.70 -0.96
CA MET A 342 7.91 -13.73 0.00
C MET A 342 9.45 -13.67 0.01
N SER A 343 10.13 -14.50 -0.79
CA SER A 343 11.59 -14.66 -0.75
C SER A 343 12.21 -14.81 -2.14
N VAL A 344 13.07 -15.82 -2.32
CA VAL A 344 13.89 -16.02 -3.53
C VAL A 344 13.08 -16.39 -4.77
N SER A 345 11.86 -16.91 -4.63
CA SER A 345 11.01 -17.23 -5.79
C SER A 345 10.60 -16.00 -6.60
N LEU A 346 10.83 -14.78 -6.09
CA LEU A 346 10.73 -13.55 -6.87
C LEU A 346 11.68 -13.54 -8.09
N LEU A 347 12.76 -14.31 -8.07
CA LEU A 347 13.76 -14.43 -9.15
C LEU A 347 13.45 -15.54 -10.17
N THR A 348 12.28 -16.18 -10.08
CA THR A 348 11.86 -17.25 -11.00
C THR A 348 11.88 -16.89 -12.49
N PRO A 349 11.68 -15.64 -12.93
CA PRO A 349 11.87 -15.27 -14.35
C PRO A 349 13.30 -15.47 -14.84
N ILE A 350 14.31 -15.31 -13.97
CA ILE A 350 15.72 -15.53 -14.32
C ILE A 350 15.98 -17.03 -14.42
N SER A 351 15.44 -17.81 -13.48
CA SER A 351 15.69 -19.24 -13.40
C SER A 351 14.64 -19.95 -12.55
N ARG A 352 14.08 -21.03 -13.10
CA ARG A 352 13.14 -21.91 -12.39
C ARG A 352 13.70 -22.52 -11.11
N TRP A 353 15.03 -22.63 -10.99
CA TRP A 353 15.70 -23.19 -9.82
C TRP A 353 15.37 -22.41 -8.55
N PHE A 354 15.10 -21.10 -8.65
CA PHE A 354 14.69 -20.28 -7.51
C PHE A 354 13.32 -20.66 -6.94
N GLY A 355 12.44 -21.28 -7.74
CA GLY A 355 11.13 -21.79 -7.28
C GLY A 355 11.25 -23.09 -6.48
N LEU A 356 12.37 -23.81 -6.62
CA LEU A 356 12.63 -25.04 -5.89
C LEU A 356 13.16 -24.79 -4.48
N ILE A 357 13.72 -23.60 -4.23
CA ILE A 357 14.23 -23.23 -2.90
C ILE A 357 13.04 -23.11 -1.94
N PRO A 358 13.10 -23.77 -0.75
CA PRO A 358 12.04 -23.67 0.25
C PRO A 358 11.91 -22.25 0.79
N ALA A 359 10.70 -21.88 1.24
CA ALA A 359 10.48 -20.63 1.95
C ALA A 359 11.30 -20.61 3.26
N PRO A 360 11.74 -19.43 3.73
CA PRO A 360 12.42 -19.29 5.02
C PRO A 360 11.69 -19.99 6.17
N PHE A 361 10.35 -19.97 6.17
CA PHE A 361 9.50 -20.70 7.12
C PHE A 361 9.90 -22.18 7.25
N ALA A 362 10.06 -22.89 6.13
CA ALA A 362 10.36 -24.33 6.11
C ALA A 362 11.81 -24.63 6.56
N ILE A 363 12.72 -23.66 6.43
CA ILE A 363 14.09 -23.78 6.96
C ILE A 363 14.04 -23.65 8.49
N VAL A 364 13.35 -22.63 8.99
CA VAL A 364 13.19 -22.40 10.44
C VAL A 364 12.46 -23.56 11.11
N GLN A 365 11.46 -24.14 10.45
CA GLN A 365 10.71 -25.30 10.93
C GLN A 365 11.60 -26.52 11.25
N ARG A 366 12.77 -26.63 10.61
CA ARG A 366 13.75 -27.70 10.91
C ARG A 366 14.54 -27.45 12.19
N LEU A 367 14.59 -26.20 12.65
CA LEU A 367 15.36 -25.77 13.82
C LEU A 367 14.48 -25.53 15.05
N GLY A 368 13.18 -25.27 14.88
CA GLY A 368 12.23 -25.02 15.96
C GLY A 368 10.86 -24.58 15.45
N ASP A 369 10.05 -23.97 16.32
CA ASP A 369 8.73 -23.45 15.95
C ASP A 369 8.85 -22.10 15.20
N PRO A 370 8.53 -22.05 13.89
CA PRO A 370 8.60 -20.81 13.12
C PRO A 370 7.58 -19.77 13.60
N TYR A 371 6.45 -20.18 14.18
CA TYR A 371 5.45 -19.24 14.68
C TYR A 371 5.92 -18.51 15.93
N LEU A 372 6.71 -19.17 16.80
CA LEU A 372 7.33 -18.52 17.95
C LEU A 372 8.28 -17.41 17.49
N ILE A 373 9.15 -17.68 16.51
CA ILE A 373 10.09 -16.69 15.98
C ILE A 373 9.34 -15.54 15.29
N GLN A 374 8.35 -15.86 14.46
CA GLN A 374 7.51 -14.86 13.84
C GLN A 374 6.82 -13.97 14.90
N GLY A 375 6.25 -14.57 15.95
CA GLY A 375 5.60 -13.86 17.05
C GLY A 375 6.54 -12.95 17.85
N LEU A 376 7.79 -13.36 18.06
CA LEU A 376 8.81 -12.53 18.70
C LEU A 376 9.17 -11.31 17.84
N ILE A 377 9.40 -11.51 16.53
CA ILE A 377 9.70 -10.42 15.60
C ILE A 377 8.50 -9.47 15.48
N HIS A 378 7.29 -10.01 15.43
CA HIS A 378 6.05 -9.25 15.40
C HIS A 378 5.88 -8.41 16.68
N SER A 379 6.21 -8.97 17.84
CA SER A 379 6.21 -8.25 19.12
C SER A 379 7.22 -7.10 19.16
N ILE A 380 8.42 -7.30 18.58
CA ILE A 380 9.41 -6.22 18.40
C ILE A 380 8.83 -5.10 17.52
N PHE A 381 8.16 -5.46 16.43
CA PHE A 381 7.54 -4.48 15.54
C PHE A 381 6.43 -3.69 16.24
N VAL A 382 5.59 -4.34 17.04
CA VAL A 382 4.57 -3.68 17.88
C VAL A 382 5.24 -2.71 18.87
N GLY A 383 6.25 -3.16 19.62
CA GLY A 383 6.98 -2.32 20.58
C GLY A 383 7.61 -1.09 19.93
N CYS A 384 8.25 -1.27 18.76
CA CYS A 384 8.81 -0.15 18.00
C CYS A 384 7.72 0.82 17.52
N SER A 385 6.60 0.29 17.04
CA SER A 385 5.46 1.08 16.55
C SER A 385 4.86 1.94 17.66
N LEU A 386 4.64 1.37 18.85
CA LEU A 386 4.16 2.12 20.02
C LEU A 386 5.16 3.20 20.47
N GLY A 387 6.46 2.87 20.48
CA GLY A 387 7.51 3.85 20.79
C GLY A 387 7.55 5.02 19.80
N LEU A 388 7.41 4.74 18.50
CA LEU A 388 7.32 5.74 17.45
C LEU A 388 6.05 6.60 17.58
N ILE A 389 4.88 5.99 17.80
CA ILE A 389 3.61 6.71 18.02
C ILE A 389 3.74 7.66 19.21
N TRP A 390 4.23 7.17 20.34
CA TRP A 390 4.44 8.00 21.53
C TRP A 390 5.35 9.18 21.22
N LYS A 391 6.46 8.95 20.50
CA LYS A 391 7.40 10.00 20.12
C LYS A 391 6.76 11.05 19.20
N LEU A 392 6.06 10.59 18.16
CA LEU A 392 5.36 11.45 17.19
C LEU A 392 4.33 12.35 17.85
N LEU A 393 3.65 11.86 18.89
CA LEU A 393 2.54 12.55 19.55
C LEU A 393 2.97 13.30 20.84
N LYS A 394 4.12 12.96 21.44
CA LYS A 394 4.64 13.60 22.67
C LYS A 394 5.32 14.94 22.42
N GLY A 395 5.85 15.21 21.22
CA GLY A 395 6.49 16.49 20.86
C GLY A 395 5.71 17.23 19.78
N TYR A 396 5.28 18.48 19.95
CA TYR A 396 6.04 19.62 20.49
C TYR A 396 5.33 20.34 21.65
N LYS A 397 6.08 20.62 22.73
CA LYS A 397 5.86 21.82 23.55
C LYS A 397 6.31 23.01 22.70
N ASN A 398 5.42 24.00 22.54
CA ASN A 398 5.70 25.37 22.07
C ASN A 398 6.86 25.54 21.07
N GLU A 399 6.57 25.50 19.77
CA GLU A 399 7.15 26.51 18.89
C GLU A 399 6.37 27.81 19.17
N GLN A 400 6.77 28.49 20.25
CA GLN A 400 6.59 29.92 20.42
C GLN A 400 7.87 30.57 19.92
N THR A 401 7.87 31.03 18.67
CA THR A 401 8.30 32.38 18.26
C THR A 401 8.03 32.57 16.78
#